data_AF-A0A1M5MPD0-F1
#
_entry.id   AF-A0A1M5MPD0-F1
#
_cell.length_a   1.000
_cell.length_b   1.000
_cell.length_c   1.000
_cell.angle_alpha   90.00
_cell.angle_beta   90.00
_cell.angle_gamma   90.00
#
_symmetry.space_group_name_H-M   'P 1'
#
loop_
_entity.id
_entity.type
_entity.pdbx_description
1 polymer ?
#
loop_
_entity_poly.entity_id
_entity_poly.type
_entity_poly.pdbx_seq_one_letter_code
_entity_poly.pdbx_strand_id
1 'polypeptide(L)'
;MGNNNFLSPKLFNALKSLWILLLIFVVLDFAGNYFYPETDNTLSKILDYLSYTLSSLFFLWYFLVNKRWKSVLIILPFFIILFFCMKGIRNMVDYYVPFEETINSDTLRKWTYLIIQFVTVFVVSKRYLVEEEMNIKQPLLKLFLLNLGLFILYNTDLGLIEKLIGSASYDSKTTEFIVNFVYYTLTSIKNVAYLGAFFFLTACLANRESFYTLSKEALQTANKYFVPAMLIVISCIIFSFGGLLESALSMELDFFGKDLTLIGWMNMVVIVVFFVICTRFTGQLLKERSVFKQKYYGAVGASIWVPLINIVSLLMIRFDDKIKFLAPSNIEKAKKIHLGIISLLIIFQFRNGLMEKKVDDILMCIIYIAAFWIVAYIKKFTWLFPVVLGAVVTVIKVFPFYNGVYDQEFVFKDYVLDLFKHTFSIALVLTVIVFYGIYYIAYQALNTKK
;
A
#
# COMPACT_ATOMS: atom_id res chain seq x y z
N MET A 1 10.79 29.86 -21.01
CA MET A 1 10.01 28.65 -20.68
C MET A 1 9.91 28.55 -19.16
N GLY A 2 8.80 28.99 -18.58
CA GLY A 2 8.59 28.99 -17.13
C GLY A 2 8.53 27.56 -16.59
N ASN A 3 9.24 27.31 -15.49
CA ASN A 3 9.31 26.01 -14.83
C ASN A 3 8.00 25.80 -14.04
N ASN A 4 6.88 25.55 -14.74
CA ASN A 4 5.60 25.20 -14.13
C ASN A 4 5.67 23.75 -13.62
N ASN A 5 6.44 23.52 -12.55
CA ASN A 5 6.41 22.26 -11.84
C ASN A 5 5.23 22.29 -10.87
N PHE A 6 4.38 21.27 -10.92
CA PHE A 6 3.27 21.08 -9.99
C PHE A 6 3.71 21.01 -8.52
N LEU A 7 4.95 20.55 -8.28
CA LEU A 7 5.57 20.45 -6.96
C LEU A 7 6.18 21.80 -6.56
N SER A 8 5.97 22.21 -5.30
CA SER A 8 6.72 23.32 -4.71
C SER A 8 8.23 23.03 -4.71
N PRO A 9 9.10 24.05 -4.75
CA PRO A 9 10.55 23.83 -4.73
C PRO A 9 11.02 23.00 -3.52
N LYS A 10 10.37 23.16 -2.37
CA LYS A 10 10.70 22.44 -1.13
C LYS A 10 10.33 20.95 -1.25
N LEU A 11 9.13 20.64 -1.73
CA LEU A 11 8.69 19.26 -1.96
C LEU A 11 9.53 18.57 -3.03
N PHE A 12 9.85 19.28 -4.12
CA PHE A 12 10.71 18.74 -5.18
C PHE A 12 12.11 18.41 -4.67
N ASN A 13 12.71 19.27 -3.84
CA ASN A 13 14.02 19.04 -3.25
C ASN A 13 14.04 17.82 -2.30
N ALA A 14 13.00 17.69 -1.47
CA ALA A 14 12.83 16.55 -0.56
C ALA A 14 12.68 15.22 -1.35
N LEU A 15 11.84 15.23 -2.39
CA LEU A 15 11.65 14.09 -3.31
C LEU A 15 12.95 13.70 -4.03
N LYS A 16 13.66 14.69 -4.59
CA LYS A 16 14.92 14.46 -5.30
C LYS A 16 15.99 13.83 -4.41
N SER A 17 15.94 14.09 -3.10
CA SER A 17 16.92 13.61 -2.14
C SER A 17 16.58 12.23 -1.56
N LEU A 18 15.40 11.66 -1.84
CA LEU A 18 14.95 10.39 -1.26
C LEU A 18 15.90 9.21 -1.46
N TRP A 19 16.73 9.21 -2.51
CA TRP A 19 17.73 8.15 -2.72
C TRP A 19 18.79 8.11 -1.61
N ILE A 20 19.11 9.27 -1.00
CA ILE A 20 20.03 9.34 0.14
C ILE A 20 19.39 8.66 1.34
N LEU A 21 18.11 8.96 1.59
CA LEU A 21 17.36 8.31 2.66
C LEU A 21 17.27 6.80 2.43
N LEU A 22 17.05 6.36 1.19
CA LEU A 22 17.06 4.94 0.83
C LEU A 22 18.39 4.26 1.15
N LEU A 23 19.52 4.89 0.78
CA LEU A 23 20.84 4.34 1.10
C LEU A 23 21.02 4.17 2.62
N ILE A 24 20.61 5.17 3.41
CA ILE A 24 20.68 5.13 4.87
C ILE A 24 19.82 3.98 5.41
N PHE A 25 18.57 3.86 4.96
CA PHE A 25 17.67 2.78 5.37
C PHE A 25 18.25 1.40 5.02
N VAL A 26 18.69 1.17 3.77
CA VAL A 26 19.23 -0.12 3.36
C VAL A 26 20.43 -0.53 4.21
N VAL A 27 21.37 0.40 4.45
CA VAL A 27 22.57 0.12 5.25
C VAL A 27 22.19 -0.19 6.70
N LEU A 28 21.32 0.59 7.33
CA LEU A 28 20.98 0.43 8.73
C LEU A 28 20.04 -0.76 8.98
N ASP A 29 19.01 -0.94 8.17
CA ASP A 29 18.05 -2.04 8.28
C ASP A 29 18.77 -3.39 8.05
N PHE A 30 19.62 -3.47 7.02
CA PHE A 30 20.38 -4.68 6.75
C PHE A 30 21.43 -4.94 7.83
N ALA A 31 22.23 -3.91 8.19
CA ALA A 31 23.31 -4.10 9.15
C ALA A 31 22.79 -4.46 10.54
N GLY A 32 21.67 -3.85 10.96
CA GLY A 32 21.06 -4.11 12.25
C GLY A 32 20.47 -5.51 12.33
N ASN A 33 19.59 -5.86 11.39
CA ASN A 33 18.81 -7.09 11.51
C ASN A 33 19.57 -8.36 11.07
N TYR A 34 20.50 -8.27 10.11
CA TYR A 34 21.22 -9.45 9.63
C TYR A 34 22.42 -9.83 10.51
N PHE A 35 23.25 -8.85 10.91
CA PHE A 35 24.45 -9.16 11.69
C PHE A 35 24.18 -9.32 13.19
N TYR A 36 23.08 -8.75 13.69
CA TYR A 36 22.80 -8.71 15.13
C TYR A 36 21.31 -8.96 15.44
N PRO A 37 20.80 -10.17 15.15
CA PRO A 37 19.39 -10.52 15.41
C PRO A 37 19.04 -10.66 16.90
N GLU A 38 20.04 -10.77 17.80
CA GLU A 38 19.82 -10.97 19.24
C GLU A 38 19.61 -9.64 19.99
N THR A 39 18.61 -9.58 20.88
CA THR A 39 18.11 -8.34 21.49
C THR A 39 18.69 -7.95 22.85
N ASP A 40 19.68 -8.69 23.38
CA ASP A 40 20.13 -8.55 24.78
C ASP A 40 21.58 -8.08 24.99
N ASN A 41 22.32 -7.74 23.94
CA ASN A 41 23.71 -7.24 24.07
C ASN A 41 23.81 -5.70 23.92
N THR A 42 24.94 -5.10 24.37
CA THR A 42 25.17 -3.64 24.32
C THR A 42 25.06 -3.08 22.90
N LEU A 43 25.45 -3.86 21.90
CA LEU A 43 25.39 -3.45 20.49
C LEU A 43 23.94 -3.42 19.99
N SER A 44 23.11 -4.36 20.41
CA SER A 44 21.66 -4.40 20.12
C SER A 44 20.97 -3.14 20.64
N LYS A 45 21.29 -2.69 21.86
CA LYS A 45 20.78 -1.40 22.37
C LYS A 45 21.18 -0.24 21.46
N ILE A 46 22.42 -0.19 20.98
CA ILE A 46 22.87 0.86 20.03
C ILE A 46 22.08 0.79 18.72
N LEU A 47 21.79 -0.41 18.22
CA LEU A 47 20.99 -0.62 17.01
C LEU A 47 19.53 -0.20 17.19
N ASP A 48 18.93 -0.42 18.36
CA ASP A 48 17.60 0.11 18.71
C ASP A 48 17.59 1.64 18.65
N TYR A 49 18.58 2.30 19.26
CA TYR A 49 18.72 3.77 19.19
C TYR A 49 18.89 4.25 17.74
N LEU A 50 19.61 3.51 16.90
CA LEU A 50 19.76 3.82 15.47
C LEU A 50 18.43 3.67 14.73
N SER A 51 17.64 2.64 15.01
CA SER A 51 16.30 2.45 14.43
C SER A 51 15.32 3.56 14.83
N TYR A 52 15.32 3.98 16.10
CA TYR A 52 14.54 5.14 16.56
C TYR A 52 14.98 6.46 15.91
N THR A 53 16.29 6.61 15.70
CA THR A 53 16.86 7.76 15.00
C THR A 53 16.45 7.75 13.53
N LEU A 54 16.45 6.59 12.88
CA LEU A 54 16.02 6.42 11.49
C LEU A 54 14.54 6.75 11.32
N SER A 55 13.70 6.30 12.26
CA SER A 55 12.27 6.66 12.30
C SER A 55 12.06 8.16 12.45
N SER A 56 12.84 8.81 13.32
CA SER A 56 12.81 10.28 13.47
C SER A 56 13.28 11.00 12.20
N LEU A 57 14.37 10.51 11.59
CA LEU A 57 14.94 11.03 10.34
C LEU A 57 13.93 10.95 9.19
N PHE A 58 13.19 9.84 9.08
CA PHE A 58 12.16 9.63 8.08
C PHE A 58 11.10 10.74 8.09
N PHE A 59 10.48 10.99 9.24
CA PHE A 59 9.44 12.02 9.33
C PHE A 59 9.99 13.45 9.31
N LEU A 60 11.25 13.65 9.69
CA LEU A 60 11.93 14.96 9.61
C LEU A 60 12.54 15.26 8.25
N TRP A 61 12.57 14.30 7.33
CA TRP A 61 13.33 14.36 6.08
C TRP A 61 13.09 15.64 5.28
N TYR A 62 11.81 16.00 5.07
CA TYR A 62 11.42 17.22 4.36
C TYR A 62 12.01 18.48 5.00
N PHE A 63 11.98 18.58 6.33
CA PHE A 63 12.45 19.77 7.05
C PHE A 63 13.97 19.85 7.05
N LEU A 64 14.66 18.73 7.18
CA LEU A 64 16.13 18.64 7.18
C LEU A 64 16.72 19.02 5.83
N VAL A 65 16.24 18.40 4.75
CA VAL A 65 16.72 18.66 3.38
C VAL A 65 16.49 20.12 2.98
N ASN A 66 15.40 20.73 3.46
CA ASN A 66 15.08 22.13 3.19
C ASN A 66 15.62 23.11 4.26
N LYS A 67 16.50 22.66 5.17
CA LYS A 67 17.15 23.47 6.21
C LYS A 67 16.16 24.25 7.09
N ARG A 68 14.97 23.68 7.36
CA ARG A 68 13.91 24.28 8.20
C ARG A 68 14.14 23.97 9.67
N TRP A 69 15.28 24.41 10.21
CA TRP A 69 15.73 24.09 11.57
C TRP A 69 14.74 24.50 12.65
N LYS A 70 14.05 25.64 12.51
CA LYS A 70 12.98 26.04 13.43
C LYS A 70 11.85 25.01 13.48
N SER A 71 11.50 24.41 12.35
CA SER A 71 10.47 23.37 12.28
C SER A 71 10.98 22.05 12.86
N VAL A 72 12.23 21.69 12.56
CA VAL A 72 12.92 20.54 13.17
C VAL A 72 12.94 20.63 14.70
N LEU A 73 13.38 21.77 15.27
CA LEU A 73 13.47 21.96 16.72
C LEU A 73 12.13 21.87 17.44
N ILE A 74 11.02 22.21 16.76
CA ILE A 74 9.68 22.07 17.34
C ILE A 74 9.17 20.63 17.26
N ILE A 75 9.48 19.91 16.19
CA ILE A 75 8.99 18.54 15.98
C ILE A 75 9.82 17.50 16.76
N LEU A 76 11.14 17.67 16.78
CA LEU A 76 12.09 16.69 17.30
C LEU A 76 11.79 16.24 18.74
N PRO A 77 11.42 17.11 19.70
CA PRO A 77 11.06 16.67 21.04
C PRO A 77 9.91 15.65 21.07
N PHE A 78 8.92 15.80 20.19
CA PHE A 78 7.79 14.88 20.11
C PHE A 78 8.21 13.52 19.54
N PHE A 79 9.13 13.49 18.57
CA PHE A 79 9.69 12.23 18.08
C PHE A 79 10.60 11.55 19.10
N ILE A 80 11.36 12.32 19.90
CA ILE A 80 12.14 11.76 21.01
C ILE A 80 11.20 11.08 22.00
N ILE A 81 10.13 11.76 22.40
CA ILE A 81 9.13 11.21 23.32
C ILE A 81 8.49 9.94 22.73
N LEU A 82 8.08 9.99 21.46
CA LEU A 82 7.34 8.91 20.81
C LEU A 82 8.19 7.67 20.49
N PHE A 83 9.43 7.83 20.03
CA PHE A 83 10.28 6.70 19.62
C PHE A 83 11.22 6.22 20.72
N PHE A 84 11.75 7.11 21.57
CA PHE A 84 12.77 6.74 22.55
C PHE A 84 12.19 6.56 23.97
N CYS A 85 11.24 7.40 24.38
CA CYS A 85 10.76 7.43 25.77
C CYS A 85 9.48 6.63 26.01
N MET A 86 8.79 6.19 24.95
CA MET A 86 7.44 5.64 25.04
C MET A 86 7.34 4.39 25.93
N LYS A 87 8.35 3.50 25.92
CA LYS A 87 8.40 2.35 26.82
C LYS A 87 8.46 2.78 28.29
N GLY A 88 9.30 3.76 28.62
CA GLY A 88 9.42 4.32 29.96
C GLY A 88 8.15 5.04 30.41
N ILE A 89 7.55 5.83 29.53
CA ILE A 89 6.28 6.54 29.81
C ILE A 89 5.16 5.53 30.08
N ARG A 90 5.04 4.47 29.29
CA ARG A 90 4.04 3.41 29.53
C ARG A 90 4.21 2.77 30.90
N ASN A 91 5.43 2.40 31.27
CA ASN A 91 5.72 1.78 32.56
C ASN A 91 5.46 2.74 33.73
N MET A 92 5.77 4.03 33.56
CA MET A 92 5.48 5.06 34.57
C MET A 92 3.98 5.26 34.76
N VAL A 93 3.22 5.36 33.66
CA VAL A 93 1.75 5.51 33.71
C VAL A 93 1.11 4.29 34.35
N ASP A 94 1.57 3.09 34.03
CA ASP A 94 1.09 1.85 34.64
C ASP A 94 1.39 1.78 36.14
N TYR A 95 2.57 2.24 36.55
CA TYR A 95 2.99 2.21 37.95
C TYR A 95 2.25 3.21 38.84
N TYR A 96 2.03 4.43 38.37
CA TYR A 96 1.45 5.52 39.19
C TYR A 96 -0.07 5.60 39.15
N VAL A 97 -0.72 4.83 38.29
CA VAL A 97 -2.16 4.90 38.10
C VAL A 97 -2.78 3.56 38.51
N PRO A 98 -3.21 3.41 39.79
CA PRO A 98 -3.73 2.15 40.31
C PRO A 98 -5.16 1.94 39.79
N PHE A 99 -5.29 1.33 38.61
CA PHE A 99 -6.58 1.06 37.96
C PHE A 99 -6.93 -0.42 37.82
N GLU A 100 -6.23 -1.33 38.50
CA GLU A 100 -6.56 -2.76 38.46
C GLU A 100 -8.04 -3.04 38.82
N GLU A 101 -8.71 -2.13 39.56
CA GLU A 101 -10.14 -2.20 39.87
C GLU A 101 -11.09 -1.53 38.85
N THR A 102 -10.61 -0.71 37.89
CA THR A 102 -11.47 0.11 37.01
C THR A 102 -11.14 0.10 35.52
N ILE A 103 -9.87 -0.04 35.10
CA ILE A 103 -9.47 -0.10 33.68
C ILE A 103 -8.27 -1.03 33.53
N ASN A 104 -8.34 -1.99 32.61
CA ASN A 104 -7.24 -2.90 32.28
C ASN A 104 -5.97 -2.13 31.82
N SER A 105 -4.82 -2.41 32.46
CA SER A 105 -3.48 -1.84 32.16
C SER A 105 -3.13 -1.83 30.66
N ASP A 106 -3.47 -2.89 29.92
CA ASP A 106 -3.20 -2.98 28.48
C ASP A 106 -3.96 -1.94 27.68
N THR A 107 -5.17 -1.59 28.11
CA THR A 107 -6.00 -0.57 27.47
C THR A 107 -5.40 0.82 27.68
N LEU A 108 -4.94 1.12 28.89
CA LEU A 108 -4.28 2.39 29.22
C LEU A 108 -2.97 2.58 28.43
N ARG A 109 -2.16 1.52 28.32
CA ARG A 109 -0.93 1.53 27.52
C ARG A 109 -1.19 1.85 26.05
N LYS A 110 -2.26 1.30 25.47
CA LYS A 110 -2.69 1.56 24.08
C LYS A 110 -3.16 3.00 23.89
N TRP A 111 -3.99 3.53 24.79
CA TRP A 111 -4.48 4.91 24.71
C TRP A 111 -3.36 5.94 24.89
N THR A 112 -2.43 5.70 25.82
CA THR A 112 -1.29 6.60 26.06
C THR A 112 -0.44 6.73 24.79
N TYR A 113 -0.18 5.60 24.11
CA TYR A 113 0.53 5.59 22.83
C TYR A 113 -0.22 6.38 21.76
N LEU A 114 -1.53 6.13 21.61
CA LEU A 114 -2.37 6.75 20.61
C LEU A 114 -2.46 8.27 20.81
N ILE A 115 -2.57 8.74 22.05
CA ILE A 115 -2.57 10.18 22.38
C ILE A 115 -1.25 10.83 21.96
N ILE A 116 -0.11 10.25 22.37
CA ILE A 116 1.21 10.81 22.02
C ILE A 116 1.43 10.78 20.51
N GLN A 117 1.01 9.71 19.83
CA GLN A 117 1.05 9.61 18.38
C GLN A 117 0.23 10.73 17.72
N PHE A 118 -1.03 10.94 18.15
CA PHE A 118 -1.88 12.00 17.61
C PHE A 118 -1.31 13.39 17.85
N VAL A 119 -0.79 13.68 19.04
CA VAL A 119 -0.15 14.96 19.34
C VAL A 119 1.07 15.17 18.44
N THR A 120 1.89 14.15 18.25
CA THR A 120 3.07 14.20 17.39
C THR A 120 2.69 14.48 15.94
N VAL A 121 1.75 13.69 15.40
CA VAL A 121 1.21 13.84 14.04
C VAL A 121 0.59 15.24 13.85
N PHE A 122 -0.11 15.76 14.85
CA PHE A 122 -0.69 17.10 14.82
C PHE A 122 0.38 18.19 14.71
N VAL A 123 1.44 18.11 15.53
CA VAL A 123 2.55 19.06 15.49
C VAL A 123 3.24 19.04 14.14
N VAL A 124 3.57 17.85 13.62
CA VAL A 124 4.17 17.66 12.29
C VAL A 124 3.30 18.29 11.21
N SER A 125 2.00 18.00 11.22
CA SER A 125 1.02 18.51 10.26
C SER A 125 0.93 20.04 10.29
N LYS A 126 0.96 20.64 11.49
CA LYS A 126 0.98 22.09 11.65
C LYS A 126 2.25 22.72 11.06
N ARG A 127 3.41 22.06 11.17
CA ARG A 127 4.65 22.58 10.55
C ARG A 127 4.64 22.44 9.03
N TYR A 128 4.12 21.35 8.47
CA TYR A 128 3.90 21.26 7.02
C TYR A 128 2.98 22.37 6.51
N LEU A 129 1.89 22.66 7.23
CA LEU A 129 0.97 23.74 6.87
C LEU A 129 1.65 25.11 6.79
N VAL A 130 2.49 25.41 7.79
CA VAL A 130 3.24 26.68 7.84
C VAL A 130 4.30 26.74 6.74
N GLU A 131 5.01 25.65 6.46
CA GLU A 131 6.08 25.65 5.46
C GLU A 131 5.57 25.64 4.02
N GLU A 132 4.44 24.98 3.73
CA GLU A 132 3.86 24.94 2.38
C GLU A 132 2.80 26.02 2.14
N GLU A 133 2.55 26.90 3.12
CA GLU A 133 1.64 28.05 3.00
C GLU A 133 0.26 27.69 2.42
N MET A 134 -0.28 26.54 2.82
CA MET A 134 -1.47 25.97 2.16
C MET A 134 -2.73 26.78 2.47
N ASN A 135 -3.27 27.44 1.44
CA ASN A 135 -4.53 28.17 1.54
C ASN A 135 -5.70 27.35 0.99
N ILE A 136 -6.18 26.37 1.77
CA ILE A 136 -7.32 25.51 1.42
C ILE A 136 -8.31 25.41 2.60
N LYS A 137 -9.54 24.95 2.35
CA LYS A 137 -10.52 24.68 3.42
C LYS A 137 -10.05 23.52 4.30
N GLN A 138 -10.02 23.73 5.61
CA GLN A 138 -9.60 22.75 6.63
C GLN A 138 -8.24 22.10 6.32
N PRO A 139 -7.17 22.90 6.09
CA PRO A 139 -5.89 22.39 5.63
C PRO A 139 -5.22 21.50 6.68
N LEU A 140 -5.35 21.89 7.95
CA LEU A 140 -4.77 21.17 9.08
C LEU A 140 -5.38 19.77 9.24
N LEU A 141 -6.70 19.62 9.11
CA LEU A 141 -7.35 18.31 9.21
C LEU A 141 -6.89 17.38 8.09
N LYS A 142 -6.83 17.88 6.85
CA LYS A 142 -6.39 17.07 5.70
C LYS A 142 -4.93 16.65 5.83
N LEU A 143 -4.04 17.54 6.24
CA LEU A 143 -2.65 17.21 6.51
C LEU A 143 -2.49 16.28 7.71
N PHE A 144 -3.31 16.44 8.75
CA PHE A 144 -3.34 15.54 9.90
C PHE A 144 -3.68 14.11 9.48
N LEU A 145 -4.76 13.93 8.71
CA LEU A 145 -5.15 12.61 8.20
C LEU A 145 -4.09 12.02 7.27
N LEU A 146 -3.46 12.84 6.42
CA LEU A 146 -2.39 12.39 5.53
C LEU A 146 -1.14 11.96 6.30
N ASN A 147 -0.69 12.73 7.29
CA ASN A 147 0.44 12.36 8.15
C ASN A 147 0.11 11.15 9.04
N LEU A 148 -1.12 11.05 9.55
CA LEU A 148 -1.58 9.89 10.30
C LEU A 148 -1.52 8.63 9.44
N GLY A 149 -1.99 8.72 8.19
CA GLY A 149 -1.89 7.64 7.22
C GLY A 149 -0.43 7.24 6.95
N LEU A 150 0.47 8.20 6.74
CA LEU A 150 1.91 7.91 6.60
C LEU A 150 2.47 7.24 7.87
N PHE A 151 2.07 7.69 9.05
CA PHE A 151 2.50 7.11 10.32
C PHE A 151 2.08 5.64 10.44
N ILE A 152 0.82 5.35 10.09
CA ILE A 152 0.28 4.00 10.11
C ILE A 152 1.02 3.12 9.08
N LEU A 153 1.14 3.58 7.83
CA LEU A 153 1.83 2.84 6.76
C LEU A 153 3.31 2.55 7.07
N TYR A 154 4.01 3.50 7.71
CA TYR A 154 5.40 3.32 8.13
C TYR A 154 5.55 2.20 9.16
N ASN A 155 4.58 2.06 10.07
CA ASN A 155 4.57 1.03 11.12
C ASN A 155 3.81 -0.24 10.70
N THR A 156 3.33 -0.34 9.45
CA THR A 156 2.75 -1.58 8.93
C THR A 156 3.87 -2.55 8.57
N ASP A 157 4.03 -3.61 9.35
CA ASP A 157 4.96 -4.70 9.05
C ASP A 157 4.52 -5.49 7.82
N LEU A 158 5.50 -6.06 7.11
CA LEU A 158 5.27 -7.04 6.04
C LEU A 158 5.30 -8.44 6.64
N GLY A 159 4.52 -8.66 7.70
CA GLY A 159 4.62 -9.83 8.56
C GLY A 159 4.52 -11.14 7.79
N LEU A 160 3.76 -11.20 6.70
CA LEU A 160 3.67 -12.38 5.85
C LEU A 160 4.95 -12.66 5.06
N ILE A 161 5.61 -11.63 4.50
CA ILE A 161 6.87 -11.80 3.76
C ILE A 161 8.00 -12.15 4.72
N GLU A 162 8.04 -11.49 5.89
CA GLU A 162 9.02 -11.79 6.93
C GLU A 162 8.88 -13.22 7.45
N LYS A 163 7.65 -13.67 7.71
CA LYS A 163 7.38 -15.05 8.12
C LYS A 163 7.73 -16.07 7.04
N LEU A 164 7.44 -15.78 5.77
CA LEU A 164 7.82 -16.67 4.66
C LEU A 164 9.34 -16.79 4.51
N ILE A 165 10.07 -15.71 4.75
CA ILE A 165 11.54 -15.70 4.70
C ILE A 165 12.12 -16.37 5.95
N GLY A 166 11.68 -15.99 7.15
CA GLY A 166 12.18 -16.56 8.40
C GLY A 166 11.80 -18.03 8.62
N SER A 167 10.77 -18.54 7.95
CA SER A 167 10.40 -19.98 7.98
C SER A 167 11.10 -20.81 6.91
N ALA A 168 11.83 -20.19 5.98
CA ALA A 168 12.54 -20.91 4.93
C ALA A 168 13.83 -21.53 5.50
N SER A 169 14.01 -22.83 5.30
CA SER A 169 15.31 -23.48 5.49
C SER A 169 16.21 -23.15 4.30
N TYR A 170 17.34 -22.48 4.55
CA TYR A 170 18.28 -22.12 3.49
C TYR A 170 19.36 -23.19 3.31
N ASP A 171 19.60 -23.59 2.07
CA ASP A 171 20.64 -24.57 1.71
C ASP A 171 22.07 -24.06 1.99
N SER A 172 22.27 -22.75 2.16
CA SER A 172 23.57 -22.16 2.51
C SER A 172 23.44 -20.79 3.18
N LYS A 173 24.46 -20.40 3.98
CA LYS A 173 24.58 -19.05 4.56
C LYS A 173 24.64 -17.94 3.50
N THR A 174 25.18 -18.24 2.31
CA THR A 174 25.21 -17.29 1.19
C THR A 174 23.81 -17.04 0.65
N THR A 175 22.99 -18.09 0.55
CA THR A 175 21.59 -17.98 0.13
C THR A 175 20.80 -17.15 1.16
N GLU A 176 20.96 -17.45 2.44
CA GLU A 176 20.35 -16.69 3.55
C GLU A 176 20.74 -15.20 3.51
N PHE A 177 22.03 -14.88 3.33
CA PHE A 177 22.52 -13.51 3.19
C PHE A 177 21.82 -12.78 2.05
N ILE A 178 21.77 -13.40 0.86
CA ILE A 178 21.18 -12.77 -0.33
C ILE A 178 19.68 -12.54 -0.14
N VAL A 179 18.96 -13.52 0.40
CA VAL A 179 17.51 -13.41 0.62
C VAL A 179 17.19 -12.33 1.65
N ASN A 180 17.89 -12.31 2.79
CA ASN A 180 17.73 -11.27 3.80
C ASN A 180 18.09 -9.88 3.26
N PHE A 181 19.18 -9.76 2.49
CA PHE A 181 19.55 -8.50 1.85
C PHE A 181 18.46 -7.98 0.92
N VAL A 182 17.88 -8.84 0.08
CA VAL A 182 16.77 -8.49 -0.80
C VAL A 182 15.54 -8.07 0.03
N TYR A 183 15.21 -8.79 1.09
CA TYR A 183 14.09 -8.46 1.98
C TYR A 183 14.22 -7.06 2.58
N TYR A 184 15.33 -6.80 3.29
CA TYR A 184 15.53 -5.50 3.93
C TYR A 184 15.61 -4.37 2.90
N THR A 185 16.21 -4.63 1.73
CA THR A 185 16.20 -3.65 0.62
C THR A 185 14.79 -3.34 0.15
N LEU A 186 13.92 -4.35 0.01
CA LEU A 186 12.52 -4.15 -0.38
C LEU A 186 11.75 -3.38 0.70
N THR A 187 11.96 -3.68 1.98
CA THR A 187 11.36 -2.96 3.11
C THR A 187 11.82 -1.50 3.17
N SER A 188 13.10 -1.22 2.93
CA SER A 188 13.61 0.15 2.84
C SER A 188 13.00 0.90 1.63
N ILE A 189 12.87 0.23 0.47
CA ILE A 189 12.21 0.79 -0.72
C ILE A 189 10.74 1.11 -0.41
N LYS A 190 10.01 0.24 0.31
CA LYS A 190 8.62 0.47 0.76
C LYS A 190 8.52 1.81 1.49
N ASN A 191 9.31 1.97 2.55
CA ASN A 191 9.22 3.14 3.43
C ASN A 191 9.50 4.43 2.64
N VAL A 192 10.57 4.44 1.85
CA VAL A 192 10.92 5.60 1.01
C VAL A 192 9.87 5.88 -0.06
N ALA A 193 9.25 4.84 -0.64
CA ALA A 193 8.15 5.01 -1.59
C ALA A 193 6.90 5.62 -0.95
N TYR A 194 6.53 5.20 0.27
CA TYR A 194 5.44 5.82 1.03
C TYR A 194 5.70 7.30 1.33
N LEU A 195 6.93 7.66 1.69
CA LEU A 195 7.31 9.07 1.87
C LEU A 195 7.22 9.86 0.57
N GLY A 196 7.65 9.28 -0.55
CA GLY A 196 7.52 9.89 -1.87
C GLY A 196 6.06 10.12 -2.28
N ALA A 197 5.20 9.13 -2.06
CA ALA A 197 3.76 9.24 -2.28
C ALA A 197 3.14 10.33 -1.38
N PHE A 198 3.54 10.39 -0.10
CA PHE A 198 3.12 11.41 0.83
C PHE A 198 3.49 12.83 0.35
N PHE A 199 4.72 13.07 -0.12
CA PHE A 199 5.11 14.38 -0.65
C PHE A 199 4.30 14.76 -1.89
N PHE A 200 4.01 13.80 -2.78
CA PHE A 200 3.18 14.05 -3.95
C PHE A 200 1.73 14.38 -3.57
N LEU A 201 1.13 13.65 -2.63
CA LEU A 201 -0.22 13.93 -2.12
C LEU A 201 -0.29 15.25 -1.36
N THR A 202 0.78 15.64 -0.66
CA THR A 202 0.92 16.94 -0.01
C THR A 202 0.86 18.07 -1.05
N ALA A 203 1.54 17.93 -2.20
CA ALA A 203 1.42 18.88 -3.31
C ALA A 203 0.01 18.91 -3.90
N CYS A 204 -0.64 17.75 -4.04
CA CYS A 204 -2.02 17.68 -4.49
C CYS A 204 -2.96 18.45 -3.55
N LEU A 205 -2.80 18.32 -2.23
CA LEU A 205 -3.56 19.13 -1.27
C LEU A 205 -3.31 20.62 -1.43
N ALA A 206 -2.04 21.03 -1.51
CA ALA A 206 -1.65 22.44 -1.66
C ALA A 206 -2.28 23.07 -2.91
N ASN A 207 -2.31 22.31 -4.02
CA ASN A 207 -2.89 22.73 -5.30
C ASN A 207 -4.41 22.49 -5.42
N ARG A 208 -5.10 22.08 -4.34
CA ARG A 208 -6.55 21.79 -4.33
C ARG A 208 -6.99 20.70 -5.32
N GLU A 209 -6.09 19.77 -5.62
CA GLU A 209 -6.37 18.61 -6.48
C GLU A 209 -7.23 17.58 -5.77
N SER A 210 -8.02 16.86 -6.57
CA SER A 210 -8.73 15.66 -6.11
C SER A 210 -7.79 14.46 -6.16
N PHE A 211 -7.70 13.71 -5.05
CA PHE A 211 -6.98 12.43 -5.04
C PHE A 211 -7.64 11.35 -5.92
N TYR A 212 -8.90 11.55 -6.32
CA TYR A 212 -9.63 10.63 -7.20
C TYR A 212 -9.41 10.91 -8.69
N THR A 213 -9.16 12.16 -9.06
CA THR A 213 -9.02 12.63 -10.43
C THR A 213 -7.97 13.73 -10.48
N LEU A 214 -6.74 13.35 -10.80
CA LEU A 214 -5.62 14.27 -10.88
C LEU A 214 -5.69 15.10 -12.16
N SER A 215 -5.35 16.38 -12.06
CA SER A 215 -5.20 17.23 -13.22
C SER A 215 -4.10 16.76 -14.16
N LYS A 216 -4.18 17.25 -15.40
CA LYS A 216 -3.18 17.00 -16.43
C LYS A 216 -1.80 17.47 -16.00
N GLU A 217 -1.69 18.58 -15.28
CA GLU A 217 -0.41 19.15 -14.81
C GLU A 217 0.29 18.23 -13.78
N ALA A 218 -0.48 17.67 -12.85
CA ALA A 218 0.02 16.69 -11.88
C ALA A 218 0.52 15.42 -12.58
N LEU A 219 -0.27 14.89 -13.54
CA LEU A 219 0.08 13.69 -14.30
C LEU A 219 1.28 13.93 -15.24
N GLN A 220 1.38 15.10 -15.86
CA GLN A 220 2.53 15.48 -16.69
C GLN A 220 3.81 15.61 -15.87
N THR A 221 3.72 16.17 -14.66
CA THR A 221 4.86 16.23 -13.73
C THR A 221 5.33 14.82 -13.36
N ALA A 222 4.41 13.92 -13.01
CA ALA A 222 4.73 12.51 -12.76
C ALA A 222 5.33 11.81 -13.99
N ASN A 223 4.81 12.07 -15.19
CA ASN A 223 5.32 11.50 -16.44
C ASN A 223 6.70 12.04 -16.85
N LYS A 224 7.04 13.29 -16.51
CA LYS A 224 8.40 13.83 -16.68
C LYS A 224 9.42 13.06 -15.85
N TYR A 225 9.02 12.62 -14.65
CA TYR A 225 9.83 11.79 -13.75
C TYR A 225 9.33 10.34 -13.73
N PHE A 226 8.97 9.81 -14.90
CA PHE A 226 8.31 8.51 -15.01
C PHE A 226 9.09 7.36 -14.34
N VAL A 227 10.41 7.34 -14.42
CA VAL A 227 11.23 6.25 -13.83
C VAL A 227 11.12 6.22 -12.31
N PRO A 228 11.42 7.33 -11.59
CA PRO A 228 11.12 7.41 -10.16
C PRO A 228 9.65 7.15 -9.81
N ALA A 229 8.71 7.73 -10.57
CA ALA A 229 7.29 7.56 -10.32
C ALA A 229 6.84 6.09 -10.45
N MET A 230 7.37 5.37 -11.43
CA MET A 230 7.13 3.93 -11.59
C MET A 230 7.66 3.13 -10.40
N LEU A 231 8.89 3.38 -9.95
CA LEU A 231 9.46 2.64 -8.81
C LEU A 231 8.64 2.84 -7.54
N ILE A 232 8.18 4.07 -7.30
CA ILE A 232 7.27 4.38 -6.19
C ILE A 232 5.95 3.64 -6.36
N VAL A 233 5.31 3.72 -7.54
CA VAL A 233 4.04 3.05 -7.83
C VAL A 233 4.11 1.54 -7.67
N ILE A 234 5.15 0.90 -8.22
CA ILE A 234 5.40 -0.54 -8.11
C ILE A 234 5.41 -0.92 -6.65
N SER A 235 6.27 -0.25 -5.88
CA SER A 235 6.46 -0.51 -4.46
C SER A 235 5.14 -0.34 -3.73
N CYS A 236 4.46 0.80 -3.91
CA CYS A 236 3.20 1.07 -3.24
C CYS A 236 2.11 0.05 -3.59
N ILE A 237 1.95 -0.36 -4.86
CA ILE A 237 0.97 -1.39 -5.25
C ILE A 237 1.32 -2.74 -4.64
N ILE A 238 2.57 -3.18 -4.74
CA ILE A 238 3.02 -4.47 -4.21
C ILE A 238 2.74 -4.55 -2.71
N PHE A 239 3.19 -3.55 -1.95
CA PHE A 239 3.09 -3.56 -0.50
C PHE A 239 1.66 -3.34 0.00
N SER A 240 0.87 -2.49 -0.66
CA SER A 240 -0.54 -2.34 -0.29
C SER A 240 -1.37 -3.57 -0.64
N PHE A 241 -1.10 -4.23 -1.78
CA PHE A 241 -1.74 -5.50 -2.12
C PHE A 241 -1.39 -6.61 -1.13
N GLY A 242 -0.10 -6.75 -0.79
CA GLY A 242 0.35 -7.70 0.24
C GLY A 242 -0.27 -7.41 1.60
N GLY A 243 -0.31 -6.13 2.01
CA GLY A 243 -0.93 -5.69 3.25
C GLY A 243 -2.45 -5.95 3.30
N LEU A 244 -3.17 -5.79 2.19
CA LEU A 244 -4.60 -6.15 2.10
C LEU A 244 -4.83 -7.65 2.24
N LEU A 245 -3.96 -8.46 1.64
CA LEU A 245 -3.98 -9.93 1.76
C LEU A 245 -3.71 -10.38 3.19
N GLU A 246 -2.64 -9.87 3.80
CA GLU A 246 -2.31 -10.17 5.20
C GLU A 246 -3.41 -9.70 6.15
N SER A 247 -3.96 -8.50 5.92
CA SER A 247 -5.07 -7.97 6.72
C SER A 247 -6.34 -8.81 6.57
N ALA A 248 -6.65 -9.30 5.36
CA ALA A 248 -7.79 -10.19 5.14
C ALA A 248 -7.64 -11.49 5.96
N LEU A 249 -6.46 -12.10 5.91
CA LEU A 249 -6.15 -13.34 6.64
C LEU A 249 -6.10 -13.12 8.16
N SER A 250 -5.47 -12.05 8.63
CA SER A 250 -5.41 -11.72 10.07
C SER A 250 -6.79 -11.43 10.62
N MET A 251 -7.61 -10.62 9.93
CA MET A 251 -8.95 -10.33 10.43
C MET A 251 -9.80 -11.57 10.45
N GLU A 252 -9.75 -12.40 9.40
CA GLU A 252 -10.42 -13.70 9.41
C GLU A 252 -10.05 -14.49 10.68
N LEU A 253 -8.77 -14.59 11.03
CA LEU A 253 -8.29 -15.29 12.23
C LEU A 253 -8.60 -14.60 13.56
N ASP A 254 -8.49 -13.27 13.63
CA ASP A 254 -8.79 -12.46 14.82
C ASP A 254 -10.29 -12.51 15.13
N PHE A 255 -11.15 -12.50 14.11
CA PHE A 255 -12.60 -12.66 14.27
C PHE A 255 -13.01 -14.02 14.86
N PHE A 256 -12.20 -15.06 14.67
CA PHE A 256 -12.45 -16.38 15.27
C PHE A 256 -12.03 -16.48 16.75
N GLY A 257 -11.52 -15.41 17.39
CA GLY A 257 -11.14 -15.50 18.80
C GLY A 257 -10.86 -14.22 19.60
N LYS A 258 -10.85 -13.01 19.03
CA LYS A 258 -10.61 -11.74 19.76
C LYS A 258 -11.28 -10.52 19.13
N ASP A 259 -11.76 -9.61 19.98
CA ASP A 259 -12.25 -8.28 19.59
C ASP A 259 -11.18 -7.48 18.82
N LEU A 260 -11.53 -7.02 17.61
CA LEU A 260 -10.68 -6.13 16.81
C LEU A 260 -10.43 -4.80 17.53
N THR A 261 -9.16 -4.53 17.83
CA THR A 261 -8.76 -3.26 18.43
C THR A 261 -8.93 -2.09 17.45
N LEU A 262 -9.18 -0.88 17.96
CA LEU A 262 -9.27 0.36 17.18
C LEU A 262 -8.07 0.57 16.22
N ILE A 263 -6.88 0.13 16.65
CA ILE A 263 -5.63 0.22 15.87
C ILE A 263 -5.70 -0.66 14.62
N GLY A 264 -6.25 -1.87 14.73
CA GLY A 264 -6.44 -2.79 13.60
C GLY A 264 -7.37 -2.17 12.55
N TRP A 265 -8.49 -1.59 12.97
CA TRP A 265 -9.41 -0.87 12.09
C TRP A 265 -8.76 0.33 11.39
N MET A 266 -7.99 1.13 12.12
CA MET A 266 -7.28 2.27 11.53
C MET A 266 -6.24 1.82 10.49
N ASN A 267 -5.49 0.76 10.76
CA ASN A 267 -4.53 0.18 9.82
C ASN A 267 -5.22 -0.27 8.53
N MET A 268 -6.33 -1.01 8.66
CA MET A 268 -7.11 -1.46 7.52
C MET A 268 -7.60 -0.32 6.64
N VAL A 269 -8.24 0.69 7.24
CA VAL A 269 -8.79 1.83 6.49
C VAL A 269 -7.68 2.55 5.73
N VAL A 270 -6.52 2.75 6.36
CA VAL A 270 -5.37 3.40 5.72
C VAL A 270 -4.84 2.58 4.55
N ILE A 271 -4.64 1.27 4.73
CA ILE A 271 -4.16 0.39 3.64
C ILE A 271 -5.15 0.39 2.47
N VAL A 272 -6.45 0.29 2.73
CA VAL A 272 -7.52 0.33 1.72
C VAL A 272 -7.49 1.65 0.95
N VAL A 273 -7.51 2.78 1.67
CA VAL A 273 -7.51 4.10 1.04
C VAL A 273 -6.25 4.31 0.23
N PHE A 274 -5.10 3.89 0.75
CA PHE A 274 -3.82 4.00 0.06
C PHE A 274 -3.79 3.14 -1.21
N PHE A 275 -4.26 1.89 -1.16
CA PHE A 275 -4.40 1.02 -2.34
C PHE A 275 -5.30 1.66 -3.42
N VAL A 276 -6.45 2.22 -3.02
CA VAL A 276 -7.36 2.91 -3.95
C VAL A 276 -6.69 4.12 -4.61
N ILE A 277 -5.94 4.92 -3.85
CA ILE A 277 -5.20 6.08 -4.38
C ILE A 277 -4.11 5.61 -5.36
N CYS A 278 -3.32 4.60 -4.99
CA CYS A 278 -2.24 4.08 -5.84
C CYS A 278 -2.77 3.46 -7.14
N THR A 279 -3.84 2.68 -7.09
CA THR A 279 -4.46 2.09 -8.29
C THR A 279 -5.05 3.16 -9.21
N ARG A 280 -5.69 4.19 -8.63
CA ARG A 280 -6.22 5.35 -9.35
C ARG A 280 -5.12 6.15 -10.05
N PHE A 281 -4.08 6.51 -9.30
CA PHE A 281 -2.90 7.20 -9.81
C PHE A 281 -2.27 6.44 -10.96
N THR A 282 -2.07 5.13 -10.78
CA THR A 282 -1.45 4.25 -11.78
C THR A 282 -2.25 4.21 -13.07
N GLY A 283 -3.56 3.98 -12.99
CA GLY A 283 -4.42 3.99 -14.18
C GLY A 283 -4.39 5.34 -14.91
N GLN A 284 -4.43 6.46 -14.18
CA GLN A 284 -4.37 7.80 -14.77
C GLN A 284 -3.02 8.12 -15.40
N LEU A 285 -1.92 7.75 -14.75
CA LEU A 285 -0.56 7.92 -15.26
C LEU A 285 -0.34 7.10 -16.54
N LEU A 286 -0.81 5.85 -16.57
CA LEU A 286 -0.74 5.00 -17.75
C LEU A 286 -1.53 5.57 -18.92
N LYS A 287 -2.74 6.09 -18.65
CA LYS A 287 -3.54 6.77 -19.67
C LYS A 287 -2.86 8.02 -20.20
N GLU A 288 -2.36 8.90 -19.33
CA GLU A 288 -1.66 10.13 -19.75
C GLU A 288 -0.42 9.79 -20.57
N ARG A 289 0.36 8.80 -20.15
CA ARG A 289 1.53 8.33 -20.90
C ARG A 289 1.14 7.76 -22.26
N SER A 290 0.07 6.96 -22.32
CA SER A 290 -0.45 6.38 -23.56
C SER A 290 -0.82 7.48 -24.55
N VAL A 291 -1.48 8.54 -24.08
CA VAL A 291 -1.84 9.70 -24.90
C VAL A 291 -0.60 10.46 -25.33
N PHE A 292 0.34 10.72 -24.42
CA PHE A 292 1.58 11.44 -24.72
C PHE A 292 2.47 10.71 -25.73
N LYS A 293 2.61 9.39 -25.59
CA LYS A 293 3.42 8.53 -26.47
C LYS A 293 2.67 8.07 -27.73
N GLN A 294 1.36 8.32 -27.83
CA GLN A 294 0.50 7.79 -28.88
C GLN A 294 0.64 6.25 -28.98
N LYS A 295 0.52 5.57 -27.83
CA LYS A 295 0.73 4.11 -27.71
C LYS A 295 -0.40 3.46 -26.94
N TYR A 296 -0.82 2.28 -27.35
CA TYR A 296 -1.83 1.45 -26.68
C TYR A 296 -1.13 0.39 -25.81
N TYR A 297 -1.22 0.51 -24.48
CA TYR A 297 -0.53 -0.40 -23.56
C TYR A 297 -1.29 -1.70 -23.27
N GLY A 298 -2.61 -1.73 -23.46
CA GLY A 298 -3.42 -2.93 -23.47
C GLY A 298 -3.13 -3.93 -22.34
N ALA A 299 -2.81 -5.19 -22.68
CA ALA A 299 -2.53 -6.24 -21.69
C ALA A 299 -1.32 -5.93 -20.80
N VAL A 300 -0.26 -5.33 -21.35
CA VAL A 300 0.93 -4.92 -20.61
C VAL A 300 0.57 -3.86 -19.57
N GLY A 301 -0.28 -2.89 -19.92
CA GLY A 301 -0.77 -1.91 -18.94
C GLY A 301 -1.72 -2.52 -17.91
N ALA A 302 -2.54 -3.49 -18.33
CA ALA A 302 -3.50 -4.16 -17.46
C ALA A 302 -2.85 -5.14 -16.47
N SER A 303 -1.65 -5.66 -16.74
CA SER A 303 -0.94 -6.58 -15.83
C SER A 303 -0.17 -5.90 -14.69
N ILE A 304 -0.19 -4.56 -14.63
CA ILE A 304 0.55 -3.78 -13.63
C ILE A 304 0.04 -3.98 -12.21
N TRP A 305 -1.22 -4.37 -12.01
CA TRP A 305 -1.69 -4.66 -10.66
C TRP A 305 -1.04 -5.92 -10.06
N VAL A 306 -0.51 -6.83 -10.90
CA VAL A 306 0.06 -8.11 -10.44
C VAL A 306 1.48 -7.87 -9.90
N PRO A 307 1.76 -8.07 -8.60
CA PRO A 307 3.01 -7.66 -7.95
C PRO A 307 4.31 -8.00 -8.71
N LEU A 308 4.48 -9.26 -9.13
CA LEU A 308 5.69 -9.72 -9.83
C LEU A 308 5.73 -9.30 -11.31
N ILE A 309 4.57 -9.27 -11.98
CA ILE A 309 4.48 -8.91 -13.41
C ILE A 309 4.54 -7.39 -13.60
N ASN A 310 4.21 -6.62 -12.55
CA ASN A 310 4.21 -5.17 -12.56
C ASN A 310 5.56 -4.58 -13.01
N ILE A 311 6.66 -5.08 -12.43
CA ILE A 311 8.02 -4.62 -12.76
C ILE A 311 8.29 -4.78 -14.26
N VAL A 312 8.05 -5.98 -14.79
CA VAL A 312 8.25 -6.28 -16.23
C VAL A 312 7.34 -5.41 -17.09
N SER A 313 6.06 -5.29 -16.72
CA SER A 313 5.06 -4.52 -17.45
C SER A 313 5.44 -3.05 -17.56
N LEU A 314 5.86 -2.43 -16.46
CA LEU A 314 6.26 -1.03 -16.44
C LEU A 314 7.59 -0.79 -17.15
N LEU A 315 8.54 -1.73 -17.08
CA LEU A 315 9.76 -1.68 -17.89
C LEU A 315 9.44 -1.76 -19.39
N MET A 316 8.51 -2.64 -19.80
CA MET A 316 8.05 -2.70 -21.18
C MET A 316 7.40 -1.38 -21.62
N ILE A 317 6.60 -0.74 -20.77
CA ILE A 317 5.99 0.59 -21.01
C ILE A 317 7.02 1.72 -21.03
N ARG A 318 8.14 1.55 -20.31
CA ARG A 318 9.26 2.49 -20.35
C ARG A 318 9.98 2.45 -21.69
N PHE A 319 10.20 1.25 -22.24
CA PHE A 319 11.02 0.99 -23.43
C PHE A 319 10.19 0.67 -24.70
N ASP A 320 8.93 1.10 -24.73
CA ASP A 320 7.92 0.80 -25.75
C ASP A 320 8.10 1.53 -27.10
N ASP A 321 9.07 2.44 -27.18
CA ASP A 321 9.27 3.37 -28.29
C ASP A 321 9.36 2.63 -29.65
N LYS A 322 9.89 1.40 -29.68
CA LYS A 322 10.10 0.61 -30.92
C LYS A 322 8.96 -0.33 -31.33
N ILE A 323 7.94 -0.54 -30.49
CA ILE A 323 6.89 -1.54 -30.78
C ILE A 323 5.80 -0.93 -31.68
N LYS A 324 5.81 -1.27 -32.97
CA LYS A 324 4.83 -0.79 -33.99
C LYS A 324 3.41 -1.30 -33.74
N PHE A 325 3.27 -2.47 -33.13
CA PHE A 325 1.97 -3.09 -32.83
C PHE A 325 1.11 -2.27 -31.86
N LEU A 326 1.73 -1.48 -30.99
CA LEU A 326 1.04 -0.64 -30.01
C LEU A 326 0.60 0.72 -30.59
N ALA A 327 0.70 0.94 -31.91
CA ALA A 327 0.29 2.20 -32.52
C ALA A 327 -1.25 2.42 -32.46
N PRO A 328 -1.74 3.68 -32.43
CA PRO A 328 -3.16 3.98 -32.25
C PRO A 328 -4.03 3.46 -33.40
N SER A 329 -3.47 3.32 -34.60
CA SER A 329 -4.15 2.80 -35.78
C SER A 329 -4.59 1.34 -35.65
N ASN A 330 -4.00 0.58 -34.73
CA ASN A 330 -4.26 -0.86 -34.56
C ASN A 330 -5.05 -1.19 -33.28
N ILE A 331 -5.58 -0.20 -32.55
CA ILE A 331 -6.15 -0.38 -31.20
C ILE A 331 -7.19 -1.50 -31.15
N GLU A 332 -8.12 -1.58 -32.10
CA GLU A 332 -9.16 -2.62 -32.06
C GLU A 332 -8.62 -4.04 -32.27
N LYS A 333 -7.67 -4.20 -33.21
CA LYS A 333 -7.01 -5.49 -33.47
C LYS A 333 -6.12 -5.88 -32.29
N ALA A 334 -5.35 -4.93 -31.77
CA ALA A 334 -4.48 -5.13 -30.61
C ALA A 334 -5.29 -5.46 -29.34
N LYS A 335 -6.44 -4.80 -29.12
CA LYS A 335 -7.34 -5.10 -28.00
C LYS A 335 -7.85 -6.53 -28.04
N LYS A 336 -8.30 -7.03 -29.20
CA LYS A 336 -8.77 -8.43 -29.33
C LYS A 336 -7.65 -9.44 -29.04
N ILE A 337 -6.45 -9.20 -29.56
CA ILE A 337 -5.28 -10.07 -29.33
C ILE A 337 -4.90 -10.05 -27.84
N HIS A 338 -4.85 -8.87 -27.22
CA HIS A 338 -4.53 -8.73 -25.80
C HIS A 338 -5.57 -9.39 -24.89
N LEU A 339 -6.87 -9.31 -25.21
CA LEU A 339 -7.91 -10.05 -24.49
C LEU A 339 -7.74 -11.57 -24.63
N GLY A 340 -7.35 -12.05 -25.82
CA GLY A 340 -7.00 -13.45 -26.03
C GLY A 340 -5.83 -13.90 -25.15
N ILE A 341 -4.75 -13.10 -25.10
CA ILE A 341 -3.58 -13.37 -24.24
C ILE A 341 -3.97 -13.38 -22.76
N ILE A 342 -4.73 -12.39 -22.29
CA ILE A 342 -5.20 -12.33 -20.90
C ILE A 342 -6.03 -13.59 -20.58
N SER A 343 -6.93 -13.99 -21.48
CA SER A 343 -7.77 -15.17 -21.28
C SER A 343 -6.94 -16.46 -21.21
N LEU A 344 -5.94 -16.61 -22.09
CA LEU A 344 -5.00 -17.73 -22.06
C LEU A 344 -4.14 -17.76 -20.80
N LEU A 345 -3.68 -16.60 -20.32
CA LEU A 345 -2.90 -16.50 -19.09
C LEU A 345 -3.73 -16.87 -17.85
N ILE A 346 -5.00 -16.44 -17.82
CA ILE A 346 -5.95 -16.84 -16.77
C ILE A 346 -6.09 -18.37 -16.81
N ILE A 347 -6.42 -18.97 -17.97
CA ILE A 347 -6.53 -20.43 -18.13
C ILE A 347 -5.24 -21.16 -17.70
N PHE A 348 -4.07 -20.62 -18.04
CA PHE A 348 -2.79 -21.19 -17.66
C PHE A 348 -2.54 -21.14 -16.15
N GLN A 349 -2.84 -20.01 -15.48
CA GLN A 349 -2.80 -19.92 -14.02
C GLN A 349 -3.75 -20.92 -13.35
N PHE A 350 -4.95 -21.10 -13.91
CA PHE A 350 -5.91 -22.11 -13.43
C PHE A 350 -5.41 -23.56 -13.63
N ARG A 351 -4.72 -23.87 -14.73
CA ARG A 351 -4.27 -25.24 -15.05
C ARG A 351 -3.09 -25.73 -14.21
N ASN A 352 -2.22 -24.84 -13.74
CA ASN A 352 -0.96 -25.17 -13.05
C ASN A 352 -1.09 -25.35 -11.52
N GLY A 353 -2.29 -25.49 -10.97
CA GLY A 353 -2.47 -26.08 -9.63
C GLY A 353 -2.47 -25.13 -8.43
N LEU A 354 -2.84 -23.85 -8.61
CA LEU A 354 -3.23 -22.97 -7.48
C LEU A 354 -4.67 -23.20 -6.99
N MET A 355 -5.41 -24.09 -7.66
CA MET A 355 -6.81 -24.44 -7.37
C MET A 355 -6.98 -25.94 -7.67
N GLU A 356 -7.71 -26.65 -6.80
CA GLU A 356 -8.03 -28.06 -7.03
C GLU A 356 -8.83 -28.17 -8.35
N LYS A 357 -8.73 -29.27 -9.10
CA LYS A 357 -9.44 -29.39 -10.40
C LYS A 357 -10.95 -29.63 -10.20
N LYS A 358 -11.61 -28.85 -9.34
CA LYS A 358 -13.03 -28.90 -9.02
C LYS A 358 -13.82 -28.01 -9.98
N VAL A 359 -15.11 -28.30 -10.14
CA VAL A 359 -16.03 -27.58 -11.05
C VAL A 359 -16.07 -26.07 -10.73
N ASP A 360 -15.97 -25.73 -9.45
CA ASP A 360 -15.96 -24.36 -8.95
C ASP A 360 -14.79 -23.53 -9.51
N ASP A 361 -13.64 -24.18 -9.76
CA ASP A 361 -12.44 -23.52 -10.26
C ASP A 361 -12.50 -23.25 -11.76
N ILE A 362 -13.18 -24.12 -12.50
CA ILE A 362 -13.50 -23.88 -13.91
C ILE A 362 -14.49 -22.72 -14.03
N LEU A 363 -15.52 -22.69 -13.16
CA LEU A 363 -16.51 -21.62 -13.14
C LEU A 363 -15.88 -20.26 -12.83
N MET A 364 -14.99 -20.20 -11.84
CA MET A 364 -14.23 -18.99 -11.49
C MET A 364 -13.34 -18.50 -12.64
N CYS A 365 -12.68 -19.41 -13.35
CA CYS A 365 -11.90 -19.08 -14.55
C CYS A 365 -12.75 -18.40 -15.63
N ILE A 366 -13.92 -18.96 -15.92
CA ILE A 366 -14.87 -18.41 -16.90
C ILE A 366 -15.35 -17.02 -16.44
N ILE A 367 -15.67 -16.87 -15.16
CA ILE A 367 -16.11 -15.59 -14.59
C ILE A 367 -15.01 -14.54 -14.73
N TYR A 368 -13.75 -14.85 -14.44
CA TYR A 368 -12.64 -13.91 -14.60
C TYR A 368 -12.38 -13.54 -16.07
N ILE A 369 -12.49 -14.49 -17.00
CA ILE A 369 -12.37 -14.19 -18.43
C ILE A 369 -13.51 -13.26 -18.86
N ALA A 370 -14.76 -13.65 -18.61
CA ALA A 370 -15.93 -12.84 -18.93
C ALA A 370 -15.79 -11.45 -18.32
N ALA A 371 -15.22 -11.38 -17.12
CA ALA A 371 -14.96 -10.15 -16.43
C ALA A 371 -14.03 -9.19 -17.21
N PHE A 372 -12.85 -9.66 -17.63
CA PHE A 372 -11.91 -8.84 -18.42
C PHE A 372 -12.48 -8.40 -19.77
N TRP A 373 -13.27 -9.26 -20.40
CA TRP A 373 -13.98 -8.92 -21.64
C TRP A 373 -15.01 -7.81 -21.40
N ILE A 374 -15.81 -7.91 -20.34
CA ILE A 374 -16.76 -6.87 -19.94
C ILE A 374 -16.04 -5.54 -19.68
N VAL A 375 -14.91 -5.52 -18.95
CA VAL A 375 -14.12 -4.30 -18.70
C VAL A 375 -13.67 -3.61 -20.00
N ALA A 376 -13.30 -4.41 -21.01
CA ALA A 376 -12.79 -3.88 -22.27
C ALA A 376 -13.87 -3.24 -23.14
N TYR A 377 -15.14 -3.62 -22.97
CA TYR A 377 -16.25 -3.17 -23.84
C TYR A 377 -17.29 -2.30 -23.11
N ILE A 378 -17.50 -2.48 -21.81
CA ILE A 378 -18.47 -1.72 -20.99
C ILE A 378 -17.77 -0.56 -20.27
N LYS A 379 -18.27 0.67 -20.51
CA LYS A 379 -17.61 1.91 -20.05
C LYS A 379 -18.28 2.61 -18.87
N LYS A 380 -19.46 2.14 -18.43
CA LYS A 380 -20.31 2.88 -17.48
C LYS A 380 -20.39 2.30 -16.06
N PHE A 381 -19.85 1.10 -15.83
CA PHE A 381 -20.07 0.37 -14.56
C PHE A 381 -18.77 0.03 -13.83
N THR A 382 -17.93 1.03 -13.57
CA THR A 382 -16.62 0.87 -12.93
C THR A 382 -16.67 0.37 -11.48
N TRP A 383 -17.81 0.51 -10.80
CA TRP A 383 -18.00 0.13 -9.39
C TRP A 383 -18.97 -1.05 -9.20
N LEU A 384 -20.05 -1.09 -9.98
CA LEU A 384 -21.06 -2.15 -9.88
C LEU A 384 -20.46 -3.52 -10.23
N PHE A 385 -19.56 -3.54 -11.21
CA PHE A 385 -18.97 -4.77 -11.69
C PHE A 385 -18.01 -5.43 -10.67
N PRO A 386 -17.06 -4.72 -10.04
CA PRO A 386 -16.27 -5.27 -8.92
C PRO A 386 -17.12 -5.77 -7.76
N VAL A 387 -18.25 -5.11 -7.45
CA VAL A 387 -19.19 -5.53 -6.41
C VAL A 387 -19.83 -6.87 -6.76
N VAL A 388 -20.34 -7.03 -7.98
CA VAL A 388 -20.93 -8.28 -8.47
C VAL A 388 -19.89 -9.39 -8.47
N LEU A 389 -18.68 -9.12 -8.97
CA LEU A 389 -17.60 -10.11 -9.01
C LEU A 389 -17.19 -10.54 -7.60
N GLY A 390 -17.03 -9.60 -6.67
CA GLY A 390 -16.73 -9.90 -5.27
C GLY A 390 -17.80 -10.78 -4.64
N ALA A 391 -19.08 -10.45 -4.83
CA ALA A 391 -20.19 -11.25 -4.31
C ALA A 391 -20.18 -12.69 -4.85
N VAL A 392 -19.95 -12.85 -6.15
CA VAL A 392 -19.87 -14.18 -6.79
C VAL A 392 -18.69 -14.99 -6.26
N VAL A 393 -17.51 -14.38 -6.13
CA VAL A 393 -16.31 -15.04 -5.57
C VAL A 393 -16.55 -15.48 -4.13
N THR A 394 -17.14 -14.62 -3.29
CA THR A 394 -17.45 -14.96 -1.89
C THR A 394 -18.42 -16.14 -1.80
N VAL A 395 -19.45 -16.18 -2.64
CA VAL A 395 -20.41 -17.31 -2.65
C VAL A 395 -19.76 -18.61 -3.11
N ILE A 396 -18.90 -18.59 -4.12
CA ILE A 396 -18.30 -19.81 -4.70
C ILE A 396 -17.13 -20.35 -3.86
N LYS A 397 -16.30 -19.46 -3.27
CA LYS A 397 -15.04 -19.86 -2.63
C LYS A 397 -15.05 -19.80 -1.12
N VAL A 398 -15.71 -18.79 -0.56
CA VAL A 398 -15.62 -18.49 0.87
C VAL A 398 -16.70 -19.25 1.64
N PHE A 399 -17.93 -19.30 1.11
CA PHE A 399 -19.04 -20.03 1.75
C PHE A 399 -18.79 -21.55 1.94
N PRO A 400 -18.27 -22.30 0.95
CA PRO A 400 -18.04 -23.74 1.13
C PRO A 400 -16.89 -24.09 2.09
N PHE A 401 -15.88 -23.22 2.20
CA PHE A 401 -14.75 -23.41 3.13
C PHE A 401 -15.24 -23.42 4.59
N TYR A 402 -16.18 -22.53 4.94
CA TYR A 402 -16.70 -22.47 6.31
C TYR A 402 -17.69 -23.58 6.64
N ASN A 403 -18.44 -24.11 5.68
CA ASN A 403 -19.31 -25.27 5.96
C ASN A 403 -18.48 -26.46 6.49
N GLY A 404 -17.29 -26.71 5.95
CA GLY A 404 -16.45 -27.84 6.38
C GLY A 404 -15.77 -27.69 7.75
N VAL A 405 -15.57 -26.46 8.24
CA VAL A 405 -14.95 -26.20 9.57
C VAL A 405 -15.96 -26.37 10.70
N TYR A 406 -17.25 -26.12 10.42
CA TYR A 406 -18.31 -26.07 11.41
C TYR A 406 -19.14 -27.35 11.51
N ASP A 407 -18.89 -28.35 10.66
CA ASP A 407 -19.56 -29.65 10.74
C ASP A 407 -19.26 -30.45 12.03
N GLN A 408 -18.35 -30.00 12.91
CA GLN A 408 -17.94 -30.76 14.10
C GLN A 408 -18.68 -30.43 15.41
N GLU A 409 -19.33 -29.27 15.58
CA GLU A 409 -20.18 -28.98 16.77
C GLU A 409 -21.20 -27.87 16.45
N PHE A 410 -22.45 -28.19 16.07
CA PHE A 410 -23.23 -27.17 15.35
C PHE A 410 -24.72 -26.96 15.65
N VAL A 411 -25.03 -25.76 16.19
CA VAL A 411 -26.37 -25.15 16.25
C VAL A 411 -26.53 -24.23 15.03
N PHE A 412 -27.19 -24.74 13.99
CA PHE A 412 -27.28 -24.16 12.64
C PHE A 412 -27.81 -22.72 12.55
N LYS A 413 -28.59 -22.24 13.53
CA LYS A 413 -29.27 -20.94 13.46
C LYS A 413 -28.36 -19.77 13.85
N ASP A 414 -27.55 -19.92 14.90
CA ASP A 414 -26.66 -18.86 15.39
C ASP A 414 -25.48 -18.65 14.43
N TYR A 415 -25.07 -19.73 13.76
CA TYR A 415 -24.09 -19.73 12.68
C TYR A 415 -24.44 -18.95 11.44
N VAL A 416 -25.63 -19.17 10.89
CA VAL A 416 -26.00 -18.54 9.63
C VAL A 416 -26.09 -17.06 9.90
N LEU A 417 -26.56 -16.65 11.08
CA LEU A 417 -26.55 -15.27 11.52
C LEU A 417 -25.13 -14.72 11.74
N ASP A 418 -24.21 -15.45 12.37
CA ASP A 418 -22.85 -14.97 12.61
C ASP A 418 -21.96 -14.98 11.35
N LEU A 419 -22.07 -16.00 10.50
CA LEU A 419 -21.37 -16.13 9.23
C LEU A 419 -21.81 -15.05 8.23
N PHE A 420 -23.13 -14.78 8.13
CA PHE A 420 -23.65 -13.70 7.28
C PHE A 420 -23.35 -12.31 7.84
N LYS A 421 -23.35 -12.12 9.17
CA LYS A 421 -23.06 -10.81 9.77
C LYS A 421 -21.58 -10.45 9.71
N HIS A 422 -20.68 -11.39 9.94
CA HIS A 422 -19.29 -11.06 10.28
C HIS A 422 -18.30 -11.40 9.17
N THR A 423 -18.37 -12.58 8.56
CA THR A 423 -17.39 -13.03 7.55
C THR A 423 -17.74 -12.57 6.14
N PHE A 424 -19.05 -12.53 5.82
CA PHE A 424 -19.54 -12.07 4.52
C PHE A 424 -19.39 -10.56 4.28
N SER A 425 -19.14 -9.73 5.30
CA SER A 425 -19.10 -8.27 5.12
C SER A 425 -17.68 -7.76 4.83
N ILE A 426 -16.68 -8.14 5.62
CA ILE A 426 -15.33 -7.57 5.53
C ILE A 426 -14.49 -8.23 4.43
N ALA A 427 -14.51 -9.56 4.35
CA ALA A 427 -13.82 -10.28 3.28
C ALA A 427 -14.39 -9.92 1.90
N LEU A 428 -15.71 -9.76 1.80
CA LEU A 428 -16.38 -9.26 0.61
C LEU A 428 -15.94 -7.84 0.27
N VAL A 429 -15.96 -6.92 1.24
CA VAL A 429 -15.52 -5.53 1.04
C VAL A 429 -14.07 -5.47 0.54
N LEU A 430 -13.16 -6.20 1.17
CA LEU A 430 -11.77 -6.30 0.75
C LEU A 430 -11.62 -6.87 -0.67
N THR A 431 -12.34 -7.95 -0.96
CA THR A 431 -12.36 -8.59 -2.28
C THR A 431 -12.87 -7.63 -3.36
N VAL A 432 -13.94 -6.87 -3.07
CA VAL A 432 -14.49 -5.83 -3.95
C VAL A 432 -13.48 -4.71 -4.18
N ILE A 433 -12.77 -4.27 -3.15
CA ILE A 433 -11.71 -3.24 -3.25
C ILE A 433 -10.57 -3.71 -4.16
N VAL A 434 -10.11 -4.96 -3.97
CA VAL A 434 -9.07 -5.56 -4.83
C VAL A 434 -9.55 -5.62 -6.28
N PHE A 435 -10.73 -6.17 -6.54
CA PHE A 435 -11.27 -6.24 -7.90
C PHE A 435 -11.49 -4.87 -8.53
N TYR A 436 -11.86 -3.87 -7.73
CA TYR A 436 -11.98 -2.51 -8.20
C TYR A 436 -10.62 -1.96 -8.66
N GLY A 437 -9.55 -2.20 -7.90
CA GLY A 437 -8.18 -1.80 -8.28
C GLY A 437 -7.75 -2.43 -9.61
N ILE A 438 -7.96 -3.73 -9.75
CA ILE A 438 -7.69 -4.51 -10.97
C ILE A 438 -8.49 -3.95 -12.15
N TYR A 439 -9.81 -3.82 -11.97
CA TYR A 439 -10.73 -3.30 -12.97
C TYR A 439 -10.32 -1.91 -13.44
N TYR A 440 -10.00 -1.01 -12.50
CA TYR A 440 -9.71 0.37 -12.82
C TYR A 440 -8.42 0.52 -13.65
N ILE A 441 -7.34 -0.19 -13.27
CA ILE A 441 -6.09 -0.20 -14.04
C ILE A 441 -6.33 -0.78 -15.43
N ALA A 442 -6.99 -1.93 -15.52
CA ALA A 442 -7.32 -2.56 -16.79
C ALA A 442 -8.18 -1.65 -17.67
N TYR A 443 -9.19 -1.00 -17.10
CA TYR A 443 -10.05 -0.06 -17.81
C TYR A 443 -9.24 1.10 -18.43
N GLN A 444 -8.36 1.73 -17.65
CA GLN A 444 -7.54 2.84 -18.15
C GLN A 444 -6.51 2.39 -19.20
N ALA A 445 -5.93 1.19 -19.06
CA ALA A 445 -4.98 0.63 -20.02
C ALA A 445 -5.63 0.16 -21.34
N LEU A 446 -6.85 -0.39 -21.26
CA LEU A 446 -7.57 -0.96 -22.40
C LEU A 446 -8.44 0.07 -23.14
N ASN A 447 -8.81 1.18 -22.50
CA ASN A 447 -9.69 2.20 -23.07
C ASN A 447 -8.97 3.54 -23.22
N THR A 448 -8.09 3.62 -24.22
CA THR A 448 -7.44 4.85 -24.64
C THR A 448 -8.38 5.65 -25.54
N LYS A 449 -9.24 6.50 -24.96
CA LYS A 449 -9.94 7.55 -25.72
C LYS A 449 -9.40 8.93 -25.36
N LYS A 450 -9.23 9.75 -26.41
CA LYS A 450 -9.05 11.21 -26.35
C LYS A 450 -10.16 11.84 -25.50
#